data_AF-A0A8F2F2K1-F1
#
_entry.id   AF-A0A8F2F2K1-F1
#
_cell.length_a   1.000
_cell.length_b   1.000
_cell.length_c   1.000
_cell.angle_alpha   90.00
_cell.angle_beta   90.00
_cell.angle_gamma   90.00
#
_symmetry.space_group_name_H-M   'P 1'
#
loop_
_entity.id
_entity.type
_entity.pdbx_description
1 polymer ?
#
loop_
_entity_poly.entity_id
_entity_poly.type
_entity_poly.pdbx_seq_one_letter_code
_entity_poly.pdbx_strand_id
1 'polypeptide(L)'
;MSKKLQNILSFGLIVLYLLAAAIFKDVPLVGQLGLAVLVLGEIGVSAAYCLVNRPMERKELIGEVAFNAVLTAAAVILALSGLV
;
A
#
# COMPACT_ATOMS: atom_id res chain seq x y z
N MET A 1 15.47 -9.48 -3.10
CA MET A 1 14.59 -8.66 -3.98
C MET A 1 15.13 -7.26 -3.93
N SER A 2 15.38 -6.60 -5.07
CA SER A 2 15.99 -5.27 -5.01
C SER A 2 14.99 -4.23 -4.50
N LYS A 3 15.49 -3.21 -3.79
CA LYS A 3 14.67 -2.07 -3.32
C LYS A 3 14.03 -1.30 -4.46
N LYS A 4 14.69 -1.28 -5.63
CA LYS A 4 14.12 -0.74 -6.87
C LYS A 4 12.87 -1.52 -7.29
N LEU A 5 12.92 -2.85 -7.25
CA LEU A 5 11.78 -3.70 -7.61
C LEU A 5 10.62 -3.53 -6.63
N GLN A 6 10.91 -3.44 -5.33
CA GLN A 6 9.91 -3.13 -4.32
C GLN A 6 9.19 -1.80 -4.61
N ASN A 7 9.95 -0.73 -4.83
CA ASN A 7 9.38 0.58 -5.13
C ASN A 7 8.54 0.57 -6.42
N ILE A 8 8.95 -0.18 -7.44
CA ILE A 8 8.18 -0.33 -8.68
C ILE A 8 6.85 -1.05 -8.41
N LEU A 9 6.86 -2.11 -7.61
CA LEU A 9 5.65 -2.84 -7.26
C LEU A 9 4.69 -1.99 -6.43
N SER A 10 5.20 -1.30 -5.40
CA SER A 10 4.42 -0.37 -4.58
C SER A 10 3.82 0.77 -5.41
N PHE A 11 4.65 1.43 -6.22
CA PHE A 11 4.17 2.49 -7.11
C PHE A 11 3.11 1.98 -8.10
N GLY A 12 3.30 0.78 -8.65
CA GLY A 12 2.31 0.14 -9.52
C GLY A 12 0.96 -0.08 -8.83
N LEU A 13 0.95 -0.54 -7.58
CA LEU A 13 -0.27 -0.71 -6.79
C LEU A 13 -0.98 0.62 -6.55
N ILE A 14 -0.24 1.67 -6.19
CA ILE A 14 -0.80 3.02 -5.98
C ILE A 14 -1.44 3.54 -7.27
N VAL A 15 -0.76 3.41 -8.41
CA VAL A 15 -1.29 3.84 -9.71
C VAL A 15 -2.55 3.06 -10.09
N LEU A 16 -2.56 1.75 -9.87
CA LEU A 16 -3.75 0.92 -10.12
C LEU A 16 -4.93 1.33 -9.25
N TYR A 17 -4.69 1.64 -7.97
CA TYR A 17 -5.72 2.17 -7.08
C TYR A 17 -6.27 3.51 -7.60
N LEU A 18 -5.40 4.46 -7.96
CA LEU A 18 -5.82 5.76 -8.47
C LEU A 18 -6.63 5.65 -9.77
N LEU A 19 -6.22 4.76 -10.68
CA LEU A 19 -6.98 4.46 -11.90
C LEU A 19 -8.34 3.87 -11.59
N ALA A 20 -8.41 2.88 -10.68
CA ALA A 20 -9.68 2.30 -10.26
C ALA A 20 -10.59 3.34 -9.58
N ALA A 21 -10.05 4.17 -8.69
CA ALA A 21 -10.78 5.25 -8.04
C ALA A 21 -11.30 6.29 -9.05
N ALA A 22 -10.53 6.60 -10.10
CA ALA A 22 -10.96 7.52 -11.15
C ALA A 22 -12.06 6.93 -12.06
N ILE A 23 -11.93 5.67 -12.46
CA ILE A 23 -12.89 4.98 -13.34
C ILE A 23 -14.21 4.71 -12.61
N PHE A 24 -14.14 4.29 -11.35
CA PHE A 24 -15.29 3.90 -10.54
C PHE A 24 -15.65 4.95 -9.49
N LYS A 25 -15.38 6.24 -9.77
CA LYS A 25 -15.61 7.35 -8.82
C LYS A 25 -17.05 7.42 -8.28
N ASP A 26 -18.02 6.94 -9.06
CA ASP A 26 -19.44 6.97 -8.73
C ASP A 26 -19.88 5.69 -7.98
N VAL A 27 -18.95 4.76 -7.71
CA VAL A 27 -19.19 3.51 -6.98
C VAL A 27 -18.34 3.50 -5.70
N PRO A 28 -18.88 4.03 -4.58
CA PRO A 28 -18.17 4.21 -3.31
C PRO A 28 -17.47 2.91 -2.84
N LEU A 29 -18.17 1.77 -2.97
CA LEU A 29 -17.68 0.45 -2.62
C LEU A 29 -16.36 0.06 -3.33
N VAL A 30 -16.16 0.48 -4.58
CA VAL A 30 -14.94 0.16 -5.34
C VAL A 30 -13.75 0.96 -4.81
N GLY A 31 -13.95 2.20 -4.37
CA GLY A 31 -12.91 2.98 -3.71
C GLY A 31 -12.47 2.32 -2.40
N GLN A 32 -13.43 1.87 -1.58
CA GLN A 32 -13.13 1.20 -0.30
C GLN A 32 -12.39 -0.13 -0.51
N LEU A 33 -12.87 -0.96 -1.44
CA LEU A 33 -12.21 -2.22 -1.78
C LEU A 33 -10.84 -2.00 -2.42
N GLY A 34 -10.71 -1.03 -3.32
CA GLY A 34 -9.44 -0.67 -3.94
C GLY A 34 -8.40 -0.22 -2.91
N LEU A 35 -8.82 0.55 -1.91
CA LEU A 35 -7.97 1.01 -0.83
C LEU A 35 -7.54 -0.14 0.09
N ALA A 36 -8.45 -1.06 0.42
CA ALA A 36 -8.12 -2.25 1.19
C ALA A 36 -7.12 -3.16 0.45
N VAL A 37 -7.31 -3.35 -0.86
CA VAL A 37 -6.38 -4.11 -1.71
C VAL A 37 -5.02 -3.42 -1.80
N LEU A 38 -4.98 -2.08 -1.89
CA LEU A 38 -3.73 -1.31 -1.88
C LEU A 38 -2.95 -1.56 -0.58
N VAL A 39 -3.59 -1.41 0.58
CA VAL A 39 -2.94 -1.62 1.89
C VAL A 39 -2.43 -3.04 2.03
N LEU A 40 -3.25 -4.04 1.68
CA LEU A 40 -2.84 -5.45 1.73
C LEU A 40 -1.69 -5.74 0.76
N GLY A 41 -1.71 -5.15 -0.43
CA GLY A 41 -0.67 -5.28 -1.43
C GLY A 41 0.67 -4.71 -0.95
N GLU A 42 0.67 -3.51 -0.37
CA GLU A 42 1.87 -2.86 0.17
C GLU A 42 2.48 -3.65 1.33
N ILE A 43 1.65 -4.08 2.28
CA ILE A 43 2.09 -4.94 3.39
C ILE A 43 2.70 -6.25 2.85
N GLY A 44 2.08 -6.85 1.82
CA GLY A 44 2.58 -8.05 1.17
C GLY A 44 3.94 -7.85 0.48
N VAL A 45 4.11 -6.74 -0.25
CA VAL A 45 5.34 -6.35 -0.93
C VAL A 45 6.47 -6.12 0.08
N SER A 46 6.20 -5.39 1.16
CA SER A 46 7.16 -5.19 2.26
C SER A 46 7.53 -6.50 2.94
N ALA A 47 6.56 -7.37 3.26
CA ALA A 47 6.83 -8.67 3.87
C ALA A 47 7.69 -9.56 2.96
N ALA A 48 7.40 -9.58 1.66
CA ALA A 48 8.21 -10.31 0.67
C ALA A 48 9.64 -9.76 0.59
N TYR A 49 9.81 -8.43 0.60
CA TYR A 49 11.13 -7.80 0.65
C TYR A 49 11.91 -8.23 1.90
N CYS A 50 11.25 -8.24 3.07
CA CYS A 50 11.84 -8.65 4.34
C CYS A 50 12.29 -10.12 4.34
N LEU A 51 11.49 -11.00 3.72
CA LEU A 51 11.77 -12.44 3.65
C LEU A 51 12.96 -12.74 2.74
N VAL A 52 13.08 -12.03 1.62
CA VAL A 52 14.12 -12.31 0.62
C VAL A 52 15.48 -11.69 1.00
N ASN A 53 15.51 -10.56 1.72
CA ASN A 53 16.76 -9.82 1.99
C ASN A 53 17.31 -10.01 3.41
N ARG A 54 17.12 -11.17 4.05
CA ARG A 54 17.68 -11.40 5.39
C ARG A 54 19.22 -11.35 5.40
N PRO A 55 19.85 -10.75 6.44
CA PRO A 55 19.29 -9.87 7.47
C PRO A 55 19.22 -8.41 7.00
N MET A 56 18.05 -7.77 7.16
CA MET A 56 17.89 -6.34 6.90
C MET A 56 18.52 -5.49 8.00
N GLU A 57 19.08 -4.33 7.62
CA GLU A 57 19.51 -3.33 8.59
C GLU A 57 18.30 -2.73 9.33
N ARG A 58 18.49 -2.42 10.62
CA ARG A 58 17.44 -1.86 11.50
C ARG A 58 16.76 -0.60 10.92
N LYS A 59 17.52 0.23 10.19
CA LYS A 59 17.03 1.45 9.54
C LYS A 59 16.03 1.16 8.42
N GLU A 60 16.27 0.11 7.64
CA GLU A 60 15.37 -0.28 6.55
C GLU A 60 14.06 -0.82 7.11
N LEU A 61 14.13 -1.67 8.12
CA LEU A 61 12.95 -2.21 8.79
C LEU A 61 12.06 -1.11 9.38
N ILE A 62 12.65 -0.09 10.01
CA ILE A 62 11.89 1.05 10.56
C ILE A 62 11.17 1.81 9.43
N GLY A 63 11.83 2.02 8.29
CA GLY A 63 11.23 2.69 7.13
C GLY A 63 10.03 1.94 6.58
N GLU A 64 10.13 0.61 6.43
CA GLU A 64 9.04 -0.25 5.97
C GLU A 64 7.83 -0.22 6.92
N VAL A 65 8.08 -0.29 8.23
CA VAL A 65 7.02 -0.25 9.24
C VAL A 65 6.33 1.11 9.24
N ALA A 66 7.10 2.21 9.17
CA ALA A 66 6.54 3.55 9.14
C ALA A 66 5.67 3.79 7.89
N PHE A 67 6.14 3.36 6.72
CA PHE A 67 5.40 3.49 5.46
C PHE A 67 4.07 2.74 5.49
N ASN A 68 4.09 1.47 5.91
CA ASN A 68 2.87 0.66 6.02
C ASN A 68 1.89 1.21 7.07
N ALA A 69 2.40 1.76 8.18
CA ALA A 69 1.56 2.40 9.20
C ALA A 69 0.84 3.64 8.65
N VAL A 70 1.53 4.49 7.88
CA VAL A 70 0.93 5.68 7.25
C VAL A 70 -0.15 5.30 6.24
N LEU A 71 0.12 4.31 5.39
CA LEU A 71 -0.86 3.79 4.42
C LEU A 71 -2.10 3.23 5.11
N THR A 72 -1.91 2.46 6.18
CA THR A 72 -3.01 1.90 6.97
C THR A 72 -3.83 3.02 7.63
N ALA A 73 -3.17 4.02 8.21
CA ALA A 73 -3.85 5.16 8.83
C ALA A 73 -4.65 5.96 7.79
N ALA A 74 -4.08 6.22 6.62
CA ALA A 74 -4.76 6.90 5.52
C ALA A 74 -6.01 6.11 5.07
N ALA A 75 -5.90 4.79 4.98
CA ALA A 75 -7.02 3.92 4.63
C ALA A 75 -8.15 3.96 5.68
N VAL A 76 -7.80 3.93 6.97
CA VAL A 76 -8.77 4.05 8.07
C VAL A 76 -9.46 5.41 8.04
N ILE A 77 -8.74 6.51 7.83
CA ILE A 77 -9.30 7.86 7.77
C ILE A 77 -10.28 7.99 6.58
N LEU A 78 -9.90 7.49 5.41
CA LEU A 78 -10.77 7.48 4.22
C LEU A 78 -12.03 6.64 4.46
N ALA A 79 -11.91 5.48 5.10
CA ALA A 79 -13.07 4.63 5.44
C ALA A 79 -14.01 5.30 6.47
N LEU A 80 -13.46 6.00 7.47
CA LEU A 80 -14.26 6.63 8.54
C LEU A 80 -14.88 7.98 8.11
N SER A 81 -14.29 8.67 7.13
CA SER A 81 -14.79 9.98 6.67
C SER A 81 -16.01 9.89 5.76
N GLY A 82 -16.40 8.70 5.31
CA GLY A 82 -17.48 8.52 4.33
C GLY A 82 -17.21 9.24 3.00
N LEU A 83 -15.95 9.64 2.75
CA LEU A 83 -15.48 10.23 1.51
C LEU A 83 -15.35 9.20 0.37
N VAL A 84 -15.57 7.92 0.72
CA VAL A 84 -15.50 6.73 -0.13
C VAL A 84 -16.61 5.78 0.26
#